data_AF-A0A7T5CGU7-F1
#
_entry.id   AF-A0A7T5CGU7-F1
#
_cell.length_a   1.000
_cell.length_b   1.000
_cell.length_c   1.000
_cell.angle_alpha   90.00
_cell.angle_beta   90.00
_cell.angle_gamma   90.00
#
_symmetry.space_group_name_H-M   'P 1'
#
loop_
_entity.id
_entity.type
_entity.pdbx_description
1 polymer ?
#
loop_
_entity_poly.entity_id
_entity_poly.type
_entity_poly.pdbx_seq_one_letter_code
_entity_poly.pdbx_strand_id
1 'polypeptide(L)'
;MDIQYWISVILPFVSTLLGGGIAYFATMSVNKRKYELERQQVASAIAGEIASILKIVEIRKYYTDAEHMLENLRTNPGSVENIWVPAMNENYFIVFESNSGKLGMLPKNVAGRVVAFYTLCKSVKEDMVHSVGKDCTHEARKEAFEQFCTIFGEAIEIGNEVVQDLRGIHSTK
;
A
#
# COMPACT_ATOMS: atom_id res chain seq x y z
N MET A 1 33.65 -3.54 -62.68
CA MET A 1 33.03 -4.04 -61.44
C MET A 1 31.56 -3.68 -61.56
N ASP A 2 30.70 -4.67 -61.75
CA ASP A 2 29.31 -4.42 -62.13
C ASP A 2 28.46 -3.89 -60.97
N ILE A 3 27.60 -2.91 -61.28
CA ILE A 3 26.65 -2.29 -60.35
C ILE A 3 25.77 -3.34 -59.65
N GLN A 4 25.47 -4.46 -60.31
CA GLN A 4 24.72 -5.57 -59.73
C GLN A 4 25.41 -6.19 -58.50
N TYR A 5 26.74 -6.27 -58.49
CA TYR A 5 27.49 -6.84 -57.37
C TYR A 5 27.35 -5.98 -56.10
N TRP A 6 27.47 -4.65 -56.24
CA TRP A 6 27.31 -3.73 -55.11
C TRP A 6 25.88 -3.68 -54.58
N ILE A 7 24.87 -3.79 -55.46
CA ILE A 7 23.46 -3.87 -55.04
C ILE A 7 23.22 -5.11 -54.19
N SER A 8 23.70 -6.28 -54.63
CA SER A 8 23.53 -7.55 -53.90
C SER A 8 24.24 -7.57 -52.54
N VAL A 9 25.34 -6.84 -52.39
CA VAL A 9 26.06 -6.73 -51.12
C VAL A 9 25.39 -5.75 -50.17
N ILE A 10 24.88 -4.61 -50.63
CA ILE A 10 24.35 -3.54 -49.75
C ILE A 10 22.91 -3.82 -49.29
N LEU A 11 22.07 -4.41 -50.14
CA LEU A 11 20.64 -4.63 -49.84
C LEU A 11 20.37 -5.42 -48.54
N PRO A 12 21.08 -6.53 -48.25
CA PRO A 12 20.92 -7.29 -47.01
C PRO A 12 21.27 -6.50 -45.74
N PHE A 13 22.26 -5.60 -45.80
CA PHE A 13 22.61 -4.76 -44.65
C PHE A 13 21.56 -3.67 -44.42
N VAL A 14 21.06 -3.05 -45.48
CA VAL A 14 19.99 -2.03 -45.37
C VAL A 14 18.69 -2.67 -44.85
N SER A 15 18.32 -3.86 -45.33
CA SER A 15 17.13 -4.56 -44.85
C SER A 15 17.26 -5.02 -43.39
N THR A 16 18.44 -5.48 -42.97
CA THR A 16 18.71 -5.89 -41.58
C THR A 16 18.69 -4.68 -40.63
N LEU A 17 19.26 -3.54 -41.04
CA LEU A 17 19.22 -2.30 -40.25
C LEU A 17 17.81 -1.74 -40.11
N LEU A 18 17.03 -1.73 -41.19
CA LEU A 18 15.63 -1.29 -41.16
C LEU A 18 14.76 -2.25 -40.33
N GLY A 19 14.94 -3.57 -40.51
CA GLY A 19 14.23 -4.58 -39.72
C GLY A 19 14.57 -4.51 -38.23
N GLY A 20 15.85 -4.38 -37.90
CA GLY A 20 16.34 -4.23 -36.52
C GLY A 20 15.86 -2.93 -35.87
N GLY A 21 15.84 -1.83 -36.60
CA GLY A 21 15.31 -0.55 -36.13
C GLY A 21 13.82 -0.63 -35.80
N ILE A 22 13.00 -1.18 -36.72
CA ILE A 22 11.56 -1.36 -36.50
C ILE A 22 11.30 -2.27 -35.29
N ALA A 23 12.04 -3.38 -35.17
CA ALA A 23 11.92 -4.28 -34.04
C ALA A 23 12.26 -3.57 -32.71
N TYR A 24 13.34 -2.79 -32.67
CA TYR A 24 13.71 -2.02 -31.48
C TYR A 24 12.61 -1.03 -31.05
N PHE A 25 12.06 -0.24 -31.99
CA PHE A 25 10.99 0.71 -31.69
C PHE A 25 9.69 0.01 -31.27
N ALA A 26 9.36 -1.12 -31.89
CA ALA A 26 8.21 -1.93 -31.51
C ALA A 26 8.36 -2.49 -30.09
N THR A 27 9.52 -3.07 -29.76
CA THR A 27 9.83 -3.59 -28.42
C THR A 27 9.80 -2.47 -27.37
N MET A 28 10.36 -1.30 -27.67
CA MET A 28 10.32 -0.16 -26.75
C MET A 28 8.88 0.30 -26.48
N SER A 29 8.03 0.35 -27.50
CA SER A 29 6.63 0.77 -27.37
C SER A 29 5.80 -0.24 -26.57
N VAL A 30 6.00 -1.54 -26.83
CA VAL A 30 5.35 -2.62 -26.08
C VAL A 30 5.77 -2.60 -24.61
N ASN A 31 7.07 -2.44 -24.33
CA ASN A 31 7.58 -2.41 -22.96
C ASN A 31 7.04 -1.23 -22.15
N LYS A 32 6.93 -0.03 -22.76
CA LYS A 32 6.33 1.13 -22.11
C LYS A 32 4.87 0.90 -21.76
N ARG A 33 4.09 0.33 -22.69
CA ARG A 33 2.67 0.04 -22.45
C ARG A 33 2.49 -1.04 -21.39
N LYS A 34 3.34 -2.08 -21.40
CA LYS A 34 3.35 -3.13 -20.38
C LYS A 34 3.63 -2.56 -19.00
N TYR A 35 4.65 -1.69 -18.88
CA TYR A 35 4.99 -1.02 -17.63
C TYR A 35 3.82 -0.19 -17.08
N GLU A 36 3.14 0.55 -17.96
CA GLU A 36 2.00 1.38 -17.57
C GLU A 36 0.81 0.54 -17.08
N LEU A 37 0.50 -0.56 -17.78
CA LEU A 37 -0.56 -1.48 -17.37
C LEU A 37 -0.24 -2.16 -16.04
N GLU A 38 1.00 -2.61 -15.85
CA GLU A 38 1.45 -3.20 -14.58
C GLU A 38 1.37 -2.19 -13.43
N ARG A 39 1.77 -0.93 -13.66
CA ARG A 39 1.63 0.16 -12.68
C ARG A 39 0.16 0.34 -12.26
N GLN A 40 -0.75 0.39 -13.22
CA GLN A 40 -2.18 0.54 -12.95
C GLN A 40 -2.77 -0.66 -12.20
N GLN A 41 -2.35 -1.87 -12.55
CA GLN A 41 -2.78 -3.10 -11.86
C GLN A 41 -2.32 -3.11 -10.40
N VAL A 42 -1.05 -2.80 -10.14
CA VAL A 42 -0.50 -2.71 -8.78
C VAL A 42 -1.24 -1.62 -7.99
N ALA A 43 -1.43 -0.43 -8.57
CA ALA A 43 -2.12 0.66 -7.90
C ALA A 43 -3.56 0.29 -7.52
N SER A 44 -4.31 -0.31 -8.46
CA SER A 44 -5.69 -0.74 -8.23
C SER A 44 -5.79 -1.83 -7.17
N ALA A 45 -4.89 -2.83 -7.21
CA ALA A 45 -4.88 -3.92 -6.24
C ALA A 45 -4.61 -3.42 -4.81
N ILE A 46 -3.60 -2.57 -4.63
CA ILE A 46 -3.27 -1.98 -3.33
C ILE A 46 -4.41 -1.07 -2.84
N ALA A 47 -4.98 -0.23 -3.72
CA ALA A 47 -6.10 0.63 -3.34
C ALA A 47 -7.31 -0.19 -2.88
N GLY A 48 -7.57 -1.33 -3.53
CA GLY A 48 -8.61 -2.27 -3.12
C GLY A 48 -8.40 -2.82 -1.73
N GLU A 49 -7.18 -3.32 -1.43
CA GLU A 49 -6.85 -3.86 -0.11
C GLU A 49 -6.96 -2.81 1.00
N ILE A 50 -6.35 -1.64 0.81
CA ILE A 50 -6.41 -0.55 1.81
C ILE A 50 -7.88 -0.13 2.05
N ALA A 51 -8.66 0.06 0.99
CA ALA A 51 -10.07 0.41 1.12
C ALA A 51 -10.89 -0.66 1.87
N SER A 52 -10.59 -1.94 1.64
CA SER A 52 -11.23 -3.05 2.37
C SER A 52 -10.84 -3.06 3.84
N ILE A 53 -9.57 -2.83 4.18
CA ILE A 53 -9.11 -2.71 5.57
C ILE A 53 -9.83 -1.57 6.28
N LEU A 54 -9.84 -0.37 5.68
CA LEU A 54 -10.55 0.79 6.22
C LEU A 54 -12.04 0.50 6.41
N LYS A 55 -12.66 -0.21 5.46
CA LYS A 55 -14.07 -0.58 5.57
C LYS A 55 -14.34 -1.54 6.73
N ILE A 56 -13.43 -2.48 7.00
CA ILE A 56 -13.53 -3.38 8.15
C ILE A 56 -13.39 -2.59 9.46
N VAL A 57 -12.41 -1.69 9.54
CA VAL A 57 -12.20 -0.81 10.70
C VAL A 57 -13.45 0.00 10.99
N GLU A 58 -14.08 0.56 9.95
CA GLU A 58 -15.32 1.33 10.05
C GLU A 58 -16.50 0.47 10.51
N ILE A 59 -16.78 -0.66 9.82
CA ILE A 59 -17.92 -1.54 10.14
C ILE A 59 -17.83 -2.07 11.57
N ARG A 60 -16.62 -2.43 12.01
CA ARG A 60 -16.38 -2.98 13.33
C ARG A 60 -16.15 -1.92 14.40
N LYS A 61 -16.18 -0.63 14.03
CA LYS A 61 -16.05 0.53 14.94
C LYS A 61 -14.78 0.52 15.80
N TYR A 62 -13.71 -0.10 15.32
CA TYR A 62 -12.49 -0.31 16.12
C TYR A 62 -11.87 0.98 16.64
N TYR A 63 -11.84 2.01 15.80
CA TYR A 63 -11.29 3.30 16.21
C TYR A 63 -12.20 4.02 17.22
N THR A 64 -13.52 4.04 16.97
CA THR A 64 -14.50 4.63 17.90
C THR A 64 -14.50 3.94 19.26
N ASP A 65 -14.40 2.61 19.29
CA ASP A 65 -14.33 1.86 20.54
C ASP A 65 -13.03 2.18 21.29
N ALA A 66 -11.89 2.32 20.59
CA ALA A 66 -10.64 2.75 21.19
C ALA A 66 -10.71 4.16 21.80
N GLU A 67 -11.39 5.10 21.13
CA GLU A 67 -11.61 6.45 21.65
C GLU A 67 -12.49 6.43 22.92
N HIS A 68 -13.57 5.64 22.93
CA HIS A 68 -14.41 5.48 24.11
C HIS A 68 -13.64 4.89 25.29
N MET A 69 -12.78 3.91 25.03
CA MET A 69 -11.93 3.31 26.05
C MET A 69 -10.94 4.31 26.66
N LEU A 70 -10.32 5.14 25.82
CA LEU A 70 -9.44 6.20 26.28
C LEU A 70 -10.19 7.23 27.14
N GLU A 71 -11.42 7.58 26.75
CA GLU A 71 -12.25 8.50 27.53
C GLU A 71 -12.68 7.90 28.88
N ASN A 72 -12.97 6.60 28.92
CA ASN A 72 -13.23 5.87 30.16
C ASN A 72 -12.00 5.89 31.08
N LEU A 73 -10.81 5.68 30.54
CA LEU A 73 -9.57 5.79 31.32
C LEU A 73 -9.39 7.21 31.89
N ARG A 74 -9.71 8.25 31.13
CA ARG A 74 -9.61 9.65 31.59
C ARG A 74 -10.58 9.98 32.71
N THR A 75 -11.80 9.46 32.65
CA THR A 75 -12.91 9.85 33.54
C THR A 75 -13.07 8.93 34.76
N ASN A 76 -12.61 7.68 34.67
CA ASN A 76 -12.73 6.69 35.75
C ASN A 76 -11.39 5.98 36.04
N PRO A 77 -10.50 6.57 36.87
CA PRO A 77 -9.15 6.07 37.13
C PRO A 77 -9.02 4.67 37.79
N GLY A 78 -10.14 4.01 38.09
CA GLY A 78 -10.20 2.70 38.75
C GLY A 78 -10.96 1.62 37.98
N SER A 79 -11.54 1.91 36.81
CA SER A 79 -12.21 0.88 36.01
C SER A 79 -11.16 0.07 35.25
N VAL A 80 -10.88 -1.14 35.73
CA VAL A 80 -10.23 -2.16 34.92
C VAL A 80 -11.33 -2.78 34.06
N GLU A 81 -11.75 -2.09 33.01
CA GLU A 81 -12.63 -2.71 32.03
C GLU A 81 -11.88 -3.87 31.38
N ASN A 82 -12.59 -4.99 31.18
CA ASN A 82 -12.13 -6.05 30.30
C ASN A 82 -12.02 -5.44 28.90
N ILE A 83 -10.81 -5.04 28.54
CA ILE A 83 -10.48 -4.54 27.22
C ILE A 83 -10.82 -5.66 26.24
N TRP A 84 -11.94 -5.51 25.54
CA TRP A 84 -12.29 -6.44 24.49
C TRP A 84 -11.37 -6.15 23.31
N VAL A 85 -10.31 -6.96 23.19
CA VAL A 85 -9.45 -6.94 22.02
C VAL A 85 -10.04 -7.89 20.99
N PRO A 86 -10.56 -7.39 19.86
CA PRO A 86 -11.00 -8.26 18.79
C PRO A 86 -9.80 -9.03 18.22
N ALA A 87 -9.91 -10.35 18.17
CA ALA A 87 -8.85 -11.19 17.62
C ALA A 87 -8.66 -10.94 16.11
N MET A 88 -7.56 -10.28 15.74
CA MET A 88 -7.11 -10.17 14.34
C MET A 88 -6.22 -11.36 13.97
N ASN A 89 -6.82 -12.54 13.86
CA ASN A 89 -6.10 -13.78 13.55
C ASN A 89 -5.75 -13.92 12.06
N GLU A 90 -6.44 -13.19 11.19
CA GLU A 90 -6.24 -13.26 9.74
C GLU A 90 -5.14 -12.30 9.25
N ASN A 91 -4.51 -12.66 8.14
CA ASN A 91 -3.61 -11.77 7.40
C ASN A 91 -4.42 -10.97 6.36
N TYR A 92 -4.68 -9.70 6.64
CA TYR A 92 -5.38 -8.78 5.73
C TYR A 92 -4.44 -8.08 4.73
N PHE A 93 -3.13 -8.36 4.73
CA PHE A 93 -2.11 -7.62 3.96
C PHE A 93 -1.53 -8.41 2.77
N ILE A 94 -2.25 -9.43 2.30
CA ILE A 94 -1.77 -10.42 1.31
C ILE A 94 -1.46 -9.75 -0.05
N VAL A 95 -2.26 -8.78 -0.47
CA VAL A 95 -2.06 -8.04 -1.72
C VAL A 95 -0.82 -7.17 -1.63
N PHE A 96 -0.61 -6.46 -0.53
CA PHE A 96 0.61 -5.71 -0.31
C PHE A 96 1.85 -6.58 -0.30
N GLU A 97 1.83 -7.69 0.46
CA GLU A 97 2.97 -8.59 0.58
C GLU A 97 3.37 -9.17 -0.79
N SER A 98 2.38 -9.63 -1.57
CA SER A 98 2.58 -10.17 -2.92
C SER A 98 3.03 -9.13 -3.95
N ASN A 99 2.82 -7.83 -3.71
CA ASN A 99 3.20 -6.74 -4.61
C ASN A 99 4.33 -5.84 -4.08
N SER A 100 4.89 -6.14 -2.91
CA SER A 100 5.93 -5.34 -2.25
C SER A 100 7.13 -5.02 -3.15
N GLY A 101 7.60 -5.99 -3.93
CA GLY A 101 8.69 -5.82 -4.90
C GLY A 101 8.36 -4.90 -6.09
N LYS A 102 7.09 -4.55 -6.29
CA LYS A 102 6.60 -3.71 -7.39
C LYS A 102 6.23 -2.30 -6.94
N LEU A 103 6.37 -1.96 -5.66
CA LEU A 103 6.05 -0.62 -5.14
C LEU A 103 6.87 0.49 -5.82
N GLY A 104 8.08 0.16 -6.31
CA GLY A 104 8.91 1.09 -7.09
C GLY A 104 8.29 1.56 -8.41
N MET A 105 7.21 0.92 -8.88
CA MET A 105 6.46 1.35 -10.07
C MET A 105 5.50 2.52 -9.78
N LEU A 106 5.15 2.73 -8.51
CA LEU A 106 4.28 3.82 -8.08
C LEU A 106 5.06 5.15 -7.99
N PRO A 107 4.38 6.31 -8.07
CA PRO A 107 5.01 7.59 -7.77
C PRO A 107 5.70 7.56 -6.41
N LYS A 108 6.92 8.14 -6.29
CA LYS A 108 7.76 8.06 -5.08
C LYS A 108 7.02 8.47 -3.80
N ASN A 109 6.22 9.54 -3.87
CA ASN A 109 5.42 10.04 -2.76
C ASN A 109 4.25 9.12 -2.37
N VAL A 110 3.74 8.32 -3.31
CA VAL A 110 2.66 7.35 -3.05
C VAL A 110 3.24 6.07 -2.47
N ALA A 111 4.32 5.54 -3.03
CA ALA A 111 4.97 4.32 -2.55
C ALA A 111 5.37 4.43 -1.06
N GLY A 112 5.95 5.56 -0.65
CA GLY A 112 6.32 5.80 0.75
C GLY A 112 5.11 5.80 1.69
N ARG A 113 4.00 6.44 1.31
CA ARG A 113 2.78 6.48 2.12
C ARG A 113 2.05 5.14 2.18
N VAL A 114 2.12 4.33 1.11
CA VAL A 114 1.65 2.93 1.16
C VAL A 114 2.40 2.17 2.26
N VAL A 115 3.74 2.24 2.27
CA VAL A 115 4.55 1.56 3.29
C VAL A 115 4.24 2.10 4.69
N ALA A 116 4.08 3.42 4.84
CA ALA A 116 3.71 4.04 6.11
C ALA A 116 2.37 3.50 6.64
N PHE A 117 1.34 3.45 5.79
CA PHE A 117 0.02 2.89 6.14
C PHE A 117 0.14 1.47 6.70
N TYR A 118 0.77 0.53 5.97
CA TYR A 118 0.89 -0.85 6.44
C TYR A 118 1.76 -0.99 7.69
N THR A 119 2.75 -0.11 7.87
CA THR A 119 3.58 -0.09 9.08
C THR A 119 2.75 0.34 10.30
N LEU A 120 1.97 1.41 10.17
CA LEU A 120 1.07 1.88 11.22
C LEU A 120 0.01 0.81 11.56
N CYS A 121 -0.61 0.18 10.57
CA CYS A 121 -1.56 -0.92 10.81
C CYS A 121 -0.92 -2.09 11.55
N LYS A 122 0.34 -2.43 11.25
CA LYS A 122 1.07 -3.48 11.96
C LYS A 122 1.36 -3.08 13.41
N SER A 123 1.74 -1.83 13.66
CA SER A 123 1.92 -1.28 15.01
C SER A 123 0.62 -1.37 15.82
N VAL A 124 -0.50 -0.90 15.26
CA VAL A 124 -1.83 -0.99 15.88
C VAL A 124 -2.17 -2.45 16.22
N LYS A 125 -1.94 -3.39 15.30
CA LYS A 125 -2.17 -4.81 15.54
C LYS A 125 -1.29 -5.35 16.68
N GLU A 126 -0.03 -4.96 16.72
CA GLU A 126 0.92 -5.37 17.77
C GLU A 126 0.50 -4.84 19.15
N ASP A 127 0.11 -3.57 19.22
CA ASP A 127 -0.35 -2.93 20.45
C ASP A 127 -1.62 -3.61 20.97
N MET A 128 -2.57 -3.96 20.09
CA MET A 128 -3.78 -4.70 20.46
C MET A 128 -3.47 -6.07 21.06
N VAL A 129 -2.52 -6.82 20.49
CA VAL A 129 -2.16 -8.17 20.98
C VAL A 129 -1.44 -8.11 22.33
N HIS A 130 -0.56 -7.12 22.54
CA HIS A 130 0.32 -7.07 23.72
C HIS A 130 -0.19 -6.22 24.88
N SER A 131 -1.33 -5.54 24.73
CA SER A 131 -1.93 -4.70 25.79
C SER A 131 -2.78 -5.47 26.80
N VAL A 132 -3.06 -6.77 26.57
CA VAL A 132 -3.80 -7.62 27.51
C VAL A 132 -2.86 -8.18 28.60
N GLY A 133 -3.15 -7.86 29.87
CA GLY A 133 -2.55 -8.55 31.03
C GLY A 133 -1.22 -8.01 31.55
N LYS A 134 -0.75 -6.84 31.09
CA LYS A 134 0.40 -6.16 31.71
C LYS A 134 -0.03 -5.45 33.00
N ASP A 135 0.66 -5.76 34.10
CA ASP A 135 0.61 -4.94 35.31
C ASP A 135 1.25 -3.59 35.02
N CYS A 136 0.42 -2.56 34.86
CA CYS A 136 0.85 -1.19 34.64
C CYS A 136 0.02 -0.22 35.48
N THR A 137 0.61 0.92 35.82
CA THR A 137 -0.11 2.00 36.51
C THR A 137 -1.21 2.55 35.61
N HIS A 138 -2.24 3.15 36.22
CA HIS A 138 -3.33 3.78 35.47
C HIS A 138 -2.81 4.83 34.46
N GLU A 139 -1.89 5.70 34.89
CA GLU A 139 -1.29 6.71 34.02
C GLU A 139 -0.52 6.09 32.84
N ALA A 140 0.27 5.04 33.08
CA ALA A 140 0.99 4.36 32.00
C ALA A 140 0.03 3.69 31.00
N ARG A 141 -1.10 3.15 31.48
CA ARG A 141 -2.15 2.59 30.62
C ARG A 141 -2.82 3.66 29.75
N LYS A 142 -3.15 4.79 30.37
CA LYS A 142 -3.75 5.93 29.67
C LYS A 142 -2.81 6.46 28.59
N GLU A 143 -1.54 6.70 28.92
CA GLU A 143 -0.54 7.18 27.95
C GLU A 143 -0.39 6.21 26.76
N ALA A 144 -0.34 4.90 27.02
CA ALA A 144 -0.27 3.90 25.97
C ALA A 144 -1.51 3.92 25.07
N PHE A 145 -2.72 4.08 25.64
CA PHE A 145 -3.96 4.21 24.86
C PHE A 145 -4.01 5.53 24.06
N GLU A 146 -3.46 6.63 24.57
CA GLU A 146 -3.37 7.90 23.83
C GLU A 146 -2.47 7.77 22.60
N GLN A 147 -1.32 7.11 22.75
CA GLN A 147 -0.43 6.80 21.62
C GLN A 147 -1.10 5.87 20.62
N PHE A 148 -1.75 4.81 21.10
CA PHE A 148 -2.50 3.86 20.27
C PHE A 148 -3.56 4.58 19.41
N CYS A 149 -4.41 5.41 20.03
CA CYS A 149 -5.43 6.17 19.30
C CYS A 149 -4.80 7.12 18.27
N THR A 150 -3.67 7.75 18.60
CA THR A 150 -2.96 8.64 17.67
C THR A 150 -2.46 7.88 16.43
N ILE A 151 -1.75 6.76 16.64
CA ILE A 151 -1.23 5.90 15.55
C ILE A 151 -2.38 5.35 14.71
N PHE A 152 -3.48 4.93 15.34
CA PHE A 152 -4.64 4.37 14.63
C PHE A 152 -5.35 5.45 13.81
N GLY A 153 -5.53 6.65 14.35
CA GLY A 153 -6.09 7.79 13.63
C GLY A 153 -5.24 8.15 12.40
N GLU A 154 -3.92 8.23 12.58
CA GLU A 154 -2.98 8.51 11.48
C GLU A 154 -3.03 7.43 10.39
N ALA A 155 -3.13 6.15 10.77
CA ALA A 155 -3.29 5.06 9.81
C ALA A 155 -4.57 5.22 8.96
N ILE A 156 -5.68 5.65 9.57
CA ILE A 156 -6.94 5.87 8.87
C ILE A 156 -6.81 7.07 7.90
N GLU A 157 -6.21 8.16 8.35
CA GLU A 157 -6.00 9.36 7.53
C GLU A 157 -5.13 9.05 6.31
N ILE A 158 -3.93 8.51 6.52
CA ILE A 158 -3.00 8.14 5.45
C ILE A 158 -3.65 7.12 4.51
N GLY A 159 -4.37 6.13 5.05
CA GLY A 159 -5.06 5.13 4.24
C GLY A 159 -6.07 5.75 3.27
N ASN A 160 -6.86 6.71 3.73
CA ASN A 160 -7.83 7.40 2.89
C ASN A 160 -7.15 8.21 1.78
N GLU A 161 -6.11 8.97 2.10
CA GLU A 161 -5.34 9.73 1.11
C GLU A 161 -4.72 8.82 0.03
N VAL A 162 -4.04 7.76 0.48
CA VAL A 162 -3.35 6.81 -0.40
C VAL A 162 -4.33 6.13 -1.35
N VAL A 163 -5.53 5.76 -0.88
CA VAL A 163 -6.57 5.19 -1.75
C VAL A 163 -6.97 6.16 -2.86
N GLN A 164 -7.11 7.46 -2.56
CA GLN A 164 -7.45 8.46 -3.58
C GLN A 164 -6.32 8.61 -4.60
N ASP A 165 -5.08 8.72 -4.14
CA ASP A 165 -3.93 8.86 -5.02
C ASP A 165 -3.73 7.67 -5.94
N LEU A 166 -3.87 6.45 -5.40
CA LEU A 166 -3.74 5.21 -6.17
C LEU A 166 -4.86 5.08 -7.21
N ARG A 167 -6.09 5.47 -6.88
CA ARG A 167 -7.21 5.50 -7.84
C ARG A 167 -6.99 6.55 -8.92
N GLY A 168 -6.33 7.68 -8.59
CA GLY A 168 -5.93 8.71 -9.55
C GLY A 168 -5.00 8.19 -10.64
N ILE A 169 -4.10 7.25 -10.33
CA ILE A 169 -3.17 6.63 -11.30
C ILE A 169 -3.93 5.89 -12.41
N HIS A 170 -5.08 5.29 -12.10
CA HIS A 170 -5.91 4.60 -13.08
C HIS A 170 -6.67 5.54 -14.03
N SER A 171 -6.91 6.79 -13.61
CA SER A 171 -7.75 7.76 -14.33
C SER A 171 -7.01 8.60 -15.38
N THR A 172 -5.67 8.56 -15.41
CA THR A 172 -4.87 9.21 -16.45
C THR A 172 -5.00 8.45 -17.78
N LYS A 173 -6.00 8.82 -18.59
CA LYS A 173 -6.10 8.52 -20.02
C LYS A 173 -5.79 9.76 -20.83
#